data_AF-A0A6P0WZ76-F1
#
_entry.id   AF-A0A6P0WZ76-F1
#
_cell.length_a   1.000
_cell.length_b   1.000
_cell.length_c   1.000
_cell.angle_alpha   90.00
_cell.angle_beta   90.00
_cell.angle_gamma   90.00
#
_symmetry.space_group_name_H-M   'P 1'
#
loop_
_entity.id
_entity.type
_entity.pdbx_description
1 polymer ?
#
loop_
_entity_poly.entity_id
_entity_poly.type
_entity_poly.pdbx_seq_one_letter_code
_entity_poly.pdbx_strand_id
1 'polypeptide(L)'
;MTKKQILRKSAILAIAAAIIPLIVAPKSPTPTLSDLLPGITESEQDARTNKRNQLSKLTPQLPAIPLKTDVAPIMVAQISVGTITIVLIGGVILIAVIIWKTKICIWIGHEEMGIAYKKFALNPSLRLPPGRIIALKGEAGIQAKVLDTGLNWGYPFWMYRVTKVPVITIGVEEIGIVEAKDGKTLEAGQPSGQSSSGQSFGRVVDCKDFQDIEAFFAHQGQKGKQQAILTTGTYRTNTAMFSIRKAAVTKIGPQEIGLVEAKDGSPLKSGRNFGRRVNCQYFQNPQAFFEQGGNTGKQIEILPPGTYQINTDLFEVRKVPITHIGTEQIGLVEAYDGASLTPGQSFGKIVDCDNFQDGAEFLRKGGQRGKQQAILPPGDYRINTQLFTIRQVPITKIAPDELGLVEATEGNPLKQGQ
;
A
#
# COMPACT_ATOMS: atom_id res chain seq x y z
N MET A 1 -27.96 55.66 39.67
CA MET A 1 -27.22 54.63 38.92
C MET A 1 -25.75 55.05 38.81
N THR A 2 -24.86 54.19 39.28
CA THR A 2 -23.43 54.45 39.56
C THR A 2 -22.56 54.49 38.29
N LYS A 3 -21.41 55.18 38.36
CA LYS A 3 -20.37 55.44 37.33
C LYS A 3 -19.80 54.24 36.54
N LYS A 4 -20.44 53.05 36.57
CA LYS A 4 -19.96 51.79 35.97
C LYS A 4 -20.63 51.42 34.63
N GLN A 5 -21.48 52.29 34.06
CA GLN A 5 -22.21 52.01 32.80
C GLN A 5 -21.74 52.80 31.56
N ILE A 6 -20.76 53.70 31.66
CA ILE A 6 -20.25 54.48 30.52
C ILE A 6 -19.00 53.83 29.85
N LEU A 7 -18.39 52.80 30.45
CA LEU A 7 -17.18 52.15 29.92
C LEU A 7 -17.42 50.87 29.08
N ARG A 8 -18.66 50.60 28.62
CA ARG A 8 -18.98 49.39 27.83
C ARG A 8 -19.38 49.62 26.37
N LYS A 9 -19.26 50.84 25.83
CA LYS A 9 -19.52 51.13 24.40
C LYS A 9 -18.31 51.59 23.58
N SER A 10 -17.11 51.73 24.17
CA SER A 10 -15.94 52.29 23.48
C SER A 10 -14.84 51.30 23.11
N ALA A 11 -15.10 49.98 23.12
CA ALA A 11 -14.09 48.96 22.84
C ALA A 11 -14.41 48.07 21.62
N ILE A 12 -15.45 48.37 20.84
CA ILE A 12 -15.87 47.56 19.67
C ILE A 12 -15.73 48.31 18.33
N LEU A 13 -15.26 49.57 18.32
CA LEU A 13 -15.08 50.35 17.10
C LEU A 13 -13.65 50.89 16.96
N ALA A 14 -12.65 50.01 17.02
CA ALA A 14 -11.25 50.39 16.76
C ALA A 14 -10.39 49.27 16.10
N ILE A 15 -10.99 48.16 15.68
CA ILE A 15 -10.29 47.07 14.95
C ILE A 15 -10.98 46.82 13.61
N ALA A 16 -11.31 47.90 12.89
CA ALA A 16 -11.86 47.84 11.53
C ALA A 16 -11.22 48.88 10.57
N ALA A 17 -10.03 49.39 10.89
CA ALA A 17 -9.38 50.46 10.11
C ALA A 17 -7.92 50.21 9.72
N ALA A 18 -7.42 48.97 9.82
CA ALA A 18 -6.12 48.62 9.27
C ALA A 18 -6.21 47.23 8.63
N ILE A 19 -5.71 47.11 7.38
CA ILE A 19 -5.79 45.96 6.45
C ILE A 19 -7.05 46.09 5.55
N ILE A 20 -7.11 46.45 4.25
CA ILE A 20 -6.29 46.44 2.99
C ILE A 20 -7.20 47.11 1.88
N PRO A 21 -6.80 47.47 0.61
CA PRO A 21 -5.55 47.21 -0.14
C PRO A 21 -4.82 48.43 -0.73
N LEU A 22 -3.55 48.18 -1.03
CA LEU A 22 -2.73 48.85 -2.03
C LEU A 22 -3.34 48.61 -3.43
N ILE A 23 -3.81 49.67 -4.09
CA ILE A 23 -4.19 49.62 -5.51
C ILE A 23 -2.89 49.59 -6.33
N VAL A 24 -2.61 48.45 -6.95
CA VAL A 24 -1.65 48.33 -8.04
C VAL A 24 -2.27 48.98 -9.27
N ALA A 25 -1.68 50.07 -9.77
CA ALA A 25 -2.04 50.63 -11.06
C ALA A 25 -1.66 49.63 -12.17
N PRO A 26 -2.53 49.35 -13.15
CA PRO A 26 -2.14 48.55 -14.31
C PRO A 26 -1.17 49.36 -15.17
N LYS A 27 0.00 48.76 -15.43
CA LYS A 27 0.97 49.21 -16.42
C LYS A 27 0.35 49.02 -17.80
N SER A 28 0.05 50.11 -18.51
CA SER A 28 -0.38 50.04 -19.90
C SER A 28 0.79 49.58 -20.78
N PRO A 29 0.61 48.60 -21.68
CA PRO A 29 1.61 48.28 -22.69
C PRO A 29 1.59 49.30 -23.82
N THR A 30 2.78 49.75 -24.19
CA THR A 30 3.12 50.51 -25.39
C THR A 30 2.71 49.71 -26.64
N PRO A 31 1.94 50.25 -27.59
CA PRO A 31 1.68 49.56 -28.84
C PRO A 31 2.89 49.72 -29.79
N THR A 32 3.49 48.60 -30.16
CA THR A 32 4.41 48.50 -31.31
C THR A 32 3.66 48.27 -32.61
N LEU A 33 4.22 48.88 -33.66
CA LEU A 33 3.74 48.96 -35.02
C LEU A 33 3.99 47.65 -35.77
N SER A 34 3.07 46.67 -35.74
CA SER A 34 3.16 45.51 -36.66
C SER A 34 1.87 44.74 -36.93
N ASP A 35 0.82 44.81 -36.12
CA ASP A 35 -0.29 43.86 -36.25
C ASP A 35 -1.54 44.47 -36.93
N LEU A 36 -1.28 45.19 -38.03
CA LEU A 36 -2.28 45.70 -38.95
C LEU A 36 -2.51 44.70 -40.12
N LEU A 37 -3.80 44.47 -40.39
CA LEU A 37 -4.48 44.01 -41.62
C LEU A 37 -5.11 42.59 -41.54
N PRO A 38 -6.35 42.41 -42.04
CA PRO A 38 -6.88 43.01 -43.27
C PRO A 38 -8.28 43.65 -43.17
N GLY A 39 -8.64 44.45 -44.18
CA GLY A 39 -10.04 44.83 -44.44
C GLY A 39 -10.23 46.24 -44.98
N ILE A 40 -10.09 46.37 -46.30
CA ILE A 40 -10.52 47.49 -47.15
C ILE A 40 -12.04 47.66 -46.94
N THR A 41 -12.59 48.86 -46.72
CA THR A 41 -13.27 49.66 -47.77
C THR A 41 -13.56 51.11 -47.34
N GLU A 42 -13.34 52.02 -48.30
CA GLU A 42 -14.12 53.23 -48.68
C GLU A 42 -15.00 53.88 -47.59
N SER A 43 -14.85 55.15 -47.24
CA SER A 43 -15.16 56.30 -48.10
C SER A 43 -15.00 57.62 -47.33
N GLU A 44 -14.75 58.69 -48.08
CA GLU A 44 -14.95 60.11 -47.73
C GLU A 44 -13.98 60.77 -46.72
N GLN A 45 -12.82 61.15 -47.27
CA GLN A 45 -12.37 62.53 -47.16
C GLN A 45 -13.50 63.47 -47.59
N ASP A 46 -14.09 64.20 -46.64
CA ASP A 46 -14.48 65.60 -46.85
C ASP A 46 -14.86 66.26 -45.53
N ALA A 47 -14.70 67.58 -45.47
CA ALA A 47 -15.09 68.46 -44.36
C ALA A 47 -14.17 68.53 -43.13
N ARG A 48 -12.85 68.51 -43.35
CA ARG A 48 -11.87 69.17 -42.45
C ARG A 48 -11.56 70.61 -42.89
N THR A 49 -12.56 71.41 -43.25
CA THR A 49 -12.30 72.83 -43.59
C THR A 49 -13.50 73.75 -43.41
N ASN A 50 -14.37 73.57 -42.41
CA ASN A 50 -15.27 74.69 -42.04
C ASN A 50 -15.93 74.53 -40.65
N LYS A 51 -15.15 74.70 -39.57
CA LYS A 51 -15.75 74.95 -38.24
C LYS A 51 -14.79 75.55 -37.21
N ARG A 52 -13.71 76.21 -37.65
CA ARG A 52 -12.82 76.99 -36.77
C ARG A 52 -13.15 78.49 -36.70
N ASN A 53 -14.03 79.01 -37.57
CA ASN A 53 -14.32 80.45 -37.66
C ASN A 53 -15.79 80.82 -37.35
N GLN A 54 -16.52 80.01 -36.58
CA GLN A 54 -17.91 80.30 -36.18
C GLN A 54 -18.16 80.08 -34.68
N LEU A 55 -17.12 80.17 -33.85
CA LEU A 55 -17.26 80.11 -32.37
C LEU A 55 -16.56 81.29 -31.67
N SER A 56 -16.45 82.44 -32.35
CA SER A 56 -15.87 83.68 -31.80
C SER A 56 -16.91 84.73 -31.40
N LYS A 57 -18.21 84.40 -31.44
CA LYS A 57 -19.28 85.30 -30.97
C LYS A 57 -20.37 84.50 -30.30
N LEU A 58 -20.30 84.41 -28.98
CA LEU A 58 -21.43 84.22 -28.05
C LEU A 58 -20.84 84.33 -26.64
N THR A 59 -20.61 85.58 -26.23
CA THR A 59 -20.30 85.94 -24.85
C THR A 59 -21.62 86.35 -24.19
N PRO A 60 -22.22 85.54 -23.30
CA PRO A 60 -23.06 86.07 -22.25
C PRO A 60 -22.17 86.40 -21.05
N GLN A 61 -22.13 87.68 -20.67
CA GLN A 61 -21.61 88.09 -19.37
C GLN A 61 -22.52 87.50 -18.28
N LEU A 62 -22.06 86.46 -17.57
CA LEU A 62 -22.67 86.04 -16.30
C LEU A 62 -21.94 86.74 -15.15
N PRO A 63 -22.67 87.23 -14.12
CA PRO A 63 -22.05 87.91 -12.99
C PRO A 63 -21.16 86.94 -12.18
N ALA A 64 -19.99 87.43 -11.76
CA ALA A 64 -19.10 86.70 -10.87
C ALA A 64 -19.78 86.49 -9.51
N ILE A 65 -20.22 85.27 -9.23
CA ILE A 65 -20.55 84.81 -7.88
C ILE A 65 -19.22 84.44 -7.22
N PRO A 66 -18.81 85.05 -6.10
CA PRO A 66 -17.63 84.61 -5.38
C PRO A 66 -17.90 83.21 -4.81
N LEU A 67 -17.29 82.19 -5.41
CA LEU A 67 -17.29 80.84 -4.88
C LEU A 67 -16.40 80.83 -3.65
N LYS A 68 -17.00 80.98 -2.47
CA LYS A 68 -16.31 80.79 -1.19
C LYS A 68 -15.98 79.30 -1.06
N THR A 69 -14.83 78.89 -1.57
CA THR A 69 -14.27 77.56 -1.34
C THR A 69 -13.74 77.51 0.10
N ASP A 70 -14.63 77.21 1.05
CA ASP A 70 -14.22 76.68 2.34
C ASP A 70 -13.70 75.25 2.13
N VAL A 71 -12.51 75.12 1.53
CA VAL A 71 -11.74 73.87 1.59
C VAL A 71 -11.13 73.79 2.98
N ALA A 72 -11.85 73.12 3.89
CA ALA A 72 -11.25 72.71 5.16
C ALA A 72 -9.95 71.93 4.84
N PRO A 73 -8.82 72.27 5.47
CA PRO A 73 -7.59 71.50 5.27
C PRO A 73 -7.85 70.06 5.68
N ILE A 74 -7.69 69.12 4.76
CA ILE A 74 -7.66 67.70 5.12
C ILE A 74 -6.44 67.53 6.02
N MET A 75 -6.68 67.40 7.31
CA MET A 75 -5.65 67.13 8.32
C MET A 75 -5.06 65.76 8.01
N VAL A 76 -3.93 65.72 7.30
CA VAL A 76 -3.16 64.49 7.16
C VAL A 76 -2.47 64.26 8.49
N ALA A 77 -3.04 63.39 9.32
CA ALA A 77 -2.44 63.02 10.59
C ALA A 77 -1.02 62.50 10.33
N GLN A 78 -0.01 63.19 10.83
CA GLN A 78 1.37 62.73 10.76
C GLN A 78 1.53 61.54 11.71
N ILE A 79 1.44 60.32 11.17
CA ILE A 79 1.71 59.11 11.94
C ILE A 79 3.21 59.09 12.21
N SER A 80 3.60 59.36 13.46
CA SER A 80 5.01 59.35 13.85
C SER A 80 5.61 57.96 13.65
N VAL A 81 6.87 57.88 13.22
CA VAL A 81 7.59 56.62 13.01
C VAL A 81 7.51 55.72 14.26
N GLY A 82 7.55 56.30 15.45
CA GLY A 82 7.41 55.57 16.73
C GLY A 82 6.06 54.86 16.91
N THR A 83 4.95 55.44 16.44
CA THR A 83 3.64 54.77 16.49
C THR A 83 3.57 53.56 15.57
N ILE A 84 4.20 53.62 14.39
CA ILE A 84 4.31 52.50 13.46
C ILE A 84 5.14 51.37 14.10
N THR A 85 6.26 51.70 14.73
CA THR A 85 7.11 50.72 15.41
C THR A 85 6.39 50.00 16.55
N ILE A 86 5.63 50.74 17.39
CA ILE A 86 4.87 50.15 18.49
C ILE A 86 3.78 49.20 17.98
N VAL A 87 3.07 49.57 16.91
CA VAL A 87 2.04 48.72 16.30
C VAL A 87 2.66 47.45 15.70
N LEU A 88 3.81 47.57 15.03
CA LEU A 88 4.53 46.42 14.49
C LEU A 88 5.00 45.47 15.60
N ILE A 89 5.61 46.00 16.66
CA ILE A 89 6.05 45.21 17.82
C ILE A 89 4.84 44.54 18.49
N GLY A 90 3.76 45.28 18.72
CA GLY A 90 2.51 44.75 19.28
C GLY A 90 1.91 43.63 18.42
N GLY A 91 1.93 43.78 17.10
CA GLY A 91 1.50 42.76 16.15
C GLY A 91 2.35 41.49 16.22
N VAL A 92 3.68 41.61 16.28
CA VAL A 92 4.59 40.47 16.43
C VAL A 92 4.36 39.74 17.75
N ILE A 93 4.18 40.47 18.85
CA ILE A 93 3.90 39.88 20.17
C ILE A 93 2.55 39.14 20.14
N LEU A 94 1.52 39.73 19.55
CA LEU A 94 0.20 39.10 19.42
C LEU A 94 0.28 37.79 18.61
N ILE A 95 1.01 37.80 17.48
CA ILE A 95 1.24 36.60 16.66
C ILE A 95 1.98 35.53 17.48
N ALA A 96 3.03 35.91 18.22
CA ALA A 96 3.78 34.98 19.06
C ALA A 96 2.89 34.36 20.16
N VAL A 97 2.03 35.17 20.80
CA VAL A 97 1.06 34.68 21.80
C VAL A 97 0.05 33.72 21.17
N ILE A 98 -0.45 34.02 19.95
CA ILE A 98 -1.37 33.13 19.24
C ILE A 98 -0.67 31.80 18.92
N ILE A 99 0.55 31.82 18.36
CA ILE A 99 1.32 30.60 18.05
C ILE A 99 1.53 29.77 19.33
N TRP A 100 1.94 30.42 20.42
CA TRP A 100 2.19 29.77 21.70
C TRP A 100 0.93 29.16 22.31
N LYS A 101 -0.17 29.92 22.36
CA LYS A 101 -1.44 29.45 22.93
C LYS A 101 -2.08 28.37 22.08
N THR A 102 -2.05 28.49 20.76
CA THR A 102 -2.70 27.54 19.84
C THR A 102 -1.92 26.26 19.61
N LYS A 103 -0.67 26.17 20.07
CA LYS A 103 0.23 25.01 19.85
C LYS A 103 0.23 24.57 18.38
N ILE A 104 0.24 25.55 17.47
CA ILE A 104 0.16 25.31 16.02
C ILE A 104 1.39 24.57 15.48
N CYS A 105 2.51 24.64 16.21
CA CYS A 105 3.75 23.92 15.97
C CYS A 105 3.82 22.68 16.85
N ILE A 106 4.09 21.53 16.23
CA ILE A 106 4.29 20.27 16.94
C ILE A 106 5.66 19.71 16.54
N TRP A 107 6.49 19.45 17.54
CA TRP A 107 7.76 18.75 17.36
C TRP A 107 7.56 17.24 17.51
N ILE A 108 8.04 16.47 16.55
CA ILE A 108 8.00 15.01 16.54
C ILE A 108 9.42 14.47 16.67
N GLY A 109 9.63 13.52 17.58
CA GLY A 109 10.94 12.92 17.84
C GLY A 109 11.46 12.09 16.66
N HIS A 110 12.75 11.76 16.68
CA HIS A 110 13.41 11.02 15.60
C HIS A 110 12.92 9.58 15.42
N GLU A 111 12.48 8.94 16.50
CA GLU A 111 11.96 7.57 16.51
C GLU A 111 10.43 7.52 16.59
N GLU A 112 9.79 8.67 16.39
CA GLU A 112 8.34 8.81 16.45
C GLU A 112 7.80 9.35 15.13
N MET A 113 6.52 9.10 14.91
CA MET A 113 5.70 9.66 13.85
C MET A 113 4.38 10.16 14.45
N GLY A 114 3.80 11.19 13.86
CA GLY A 114 2.52 11.75 14.33
C GLY A 114 1.34 11.23 13.52
N ILE A 115 0.31 10.72 14.19
CA ILE A 115 -1.00 10.46 13.58
C ILE A 115 -1.93 11.58 14.00
N ALA A 116 -2.41 12.35 13.02
CA ALA A 116 -3.30 13.48 13.26
C ALA A 116 -4.77 13.02 13.24
N TYR A 117 -5.53 13.42 14.25
CA TYR A 117 -6.99 13.33 14.28
C TYR A 117 -7.57 14.74 14.19
N LYS A 118 -8.40 15.00 13.19
CA LYS A 118 -9.08 16.28 12.98
C LYS A 118 -10.48 16.24 13.59
N LYS A 119 -10.73 17.08 14.60
CA LYS A 119 -11.97 17.06 15.40
C LYS A 119 -13.20 17.51 14.61
N PHE A 120 -13.04 18.46 13.70
CA PHE A 120 -14.11 18.97 12.84
C PHE A 120 -13.54 19.56 11.56
N ALA A 121 -14.38 19.65 10.51
CA ALA A 121 -14.06 20.31 9.26
C ALA A 121 -14.78 21.67 9.19
N LEU A 122 -14.09 22.71 8.70
CA LEU A 122 -14.68 24.03 8.49
C LEU A 122 -15.68 24.03 7.33
N ASN A 123 -15.47 23.16 6.35
CA ASN A 123 -16.39 22.95 5.24
C ASN A 123 -17.37 21.80 5.61
N PRO A 124 -18.68 22.07 5.76
CA PRO A 124 -19.66 21.07 6.15
C PRO A 124 -19.84 19.92 5.15
N SER A 125 -19.45 20.12 3.89
CA SER A 125 -19.51 19.12 2.82
C SER A 125 -18.34 18.13 2.86
N LEU A 126 -17.26 18.46 3.56
CA LEU A 126 -16.12 17.56 3.77
C LEU A 126 -16.41 16.60 4.93
N ARG A 127 -17.20 15.57 4.63
CA ARG A 127 -17.53 14.48 5.56
C ARG A 127 -16.91 13.18 5.09
N LEU A 128 -16.50 12.38 6.07
CA LEU A 128 -15.96 11.06 5.81
C LEU A 128 -17.04 10.19 5.13
N PRO A 129 -16.72 9.50 4.02
CA PRO A 129 -17.67 8.60 3.37
C PRO A 129 -18.14 7.50 4.33
N PRO A 130 -19.40 7.02 4.22
CA PRO A 130 -19.90 5.93 5.05
C PRO A 130 -19.00 4.69 4.99
N GLY A 131 -18.71 4.10 6.15
CA GLY A 131 -17.89 2.89 6.27
C GLY A 131 -16.37 3.12 6.23
N ARG A 132 -15.91 4.32 5.89
CA ARG A 132 -14.49 4.70 5.91
C ARG A 132 -14.11 5.24 7.31
N ILE A 133 -12.89 4.97 7.75
CA ILE A 133 -12.31 5.42 9.02
C ILE A 133 -11.13 6.38 8.82
N ILE A 134 -10.51 6.40 7.63
CA ILE A 134 -9.40 7.30 7.30
C ILE A 134 -9.83 8.43 6.37
N ALA A 135 -9.56 9.66 6.77
CA ALA A 135 -9.76 10.89 6.00
C ALA A 135 -8.61 11.10 5.00
N LEU A 136 -8.96 11.22 3.71
CA LEU A 136 -8.01 11.44 2.61
C LEU A 136 -7.94 12.90 2.20
N LYS A 137 -9.07 13.63 2.27
CA LYS A 137 -9.20 14.99 1.69
C LYS A 137 -9.31 16.07 2.77
N GLY A 138 -8.76 15.83 3.95
CA GLY A 138 -8.86 16.75 5.08
C GLY A 138 -10.23 16.76 5.75
N GLU A 139 -11.02 15.70 5.60
CA GLU A 139 -12.27 15.48 6.33
C GLU A 139 -12.02 15.41 7.84
N ALA A 140 -13.07 15.56 8.64
CA ALA A 140 -12.99 15.26 10.07
C ALA A 140 -12.71 13.77 10.29
N GLY A 141 -11.84 13.44 11.24
CA GLY A 141 -11.42 12.06 11.54
C GLY A 141 -9.91 11.86 11.52
N ILE A 142 -9.48 10.59 11.50
CA ILE A 142 -8.07 10.20 11.45
C ILE A 142 -7.52 10.53 10.07
N GLN A 143 -6.47 11.35 9.99
CA GLN A 143 -5.88 11.75 8.71
C GLN A 143 -5.01 10.63 8.13
N ALA A 144 -5.02 10.50 6.80
CA ALA A 144 -4.21 9.52 6.08
C ALA A 144 -2.72 9.79 6.24
N LYS A 145 -2.31 11.02 5.91
CA LYS A 145 -0.92 11.45 5.98
C LYS A 145 -0.42 11.48 7.41
N VAL A 146 0.68 10.78 7.63
CA VAL A 146 1.45 10.81 8.87
C VAL A 146 2.41 11.99 8.88
N LEU A 147 2.69 12.47 10.10
CA LEU A 147 3.59 13.58 10.32
C LEU A 147 5.00 13.06 10.54
N ASP A 148 5.91 13.53 9.70
CA ASP A 148 7.32 13.17 9.76
C ASP A 148 8.01 13.78 10.98
N THR A 149 9.21 13.28 11.25
CA THR A 149 10.10 13.78 12.28
C THR A 149 10.38 15.29 12.13
N GLY A 150 10.52 15.99 13.25
CA GLY A 150 10.87 17.41 13.28
C GLY A 150 9.65 18.32 13.43
N LEU A 151 9.76 19.53 12.90
CA LEU A 151 8.78 20.59 13.12
C LEU A 151 7.62 20.51 12.12
N ASN A 152 6.44 20.16 12.61
CA ASN A 152 5.20 20.12 11.85
C ASN A 152 4.33 21.34 12.18
N TRP A 153 3.90 22.07 11.15
CA TRP A 153 3.07 23.28 11.27
C TRP A 153 1.62 23.00 10.90
N GLY A 154 0.69 23.77 11.47
CA GLY A 154 -0.73 23.78 11.06
C GLY A 154 -1.63 22.82 11.83
N TYR A 155 -1.20 22.35 13.02
CA TYR A 155 -1.97 21.41 13.85
C TYR A 155 -2.40 22.03 15.18
N PRO A 156 -3.22 23.10 15.19
CA PRO A 156 -3.62 23.74 16.43
C PRO A 156 -4.47 22.79 17.29
N PHE A 157 -4.22 22.77 18.60
CA PHE A 157 -4.79 21.77 19.52
C PHE A 157 -6.33 21.76 19.60
N TRP A 158 -6.98 22.87 19.26
CA TRP A 158 -8.43 23.00 19.25
C TRP A 158 -9.07 22.31 18.04
N MET A 159 -8.36 22.20 16.91
CA MET A 159 -8.84 21.50 15.69
C MET A 159 -8.26 20.08 15.57
N TYR A 160 -7.01 19.88 15.98
CA TYR A 160 -6.31 18.60 15.84
C TYR A 160 -5.91 18.00 17.18
N ARG A 161 -5.90 16.67 17.24
CA ARG A 161 -5.20 15.88 18.25
C ARG A 161 -4.15 15.06 17.53
N VAL A 162 -2.87 15.33 17.81
CA VAL A 162 -1.76 14.54 17.26
C VAL A 162 -1.32 13.53 18.31
N THR A 163 -1.40 12.25 17.96
CA THR A 163 -0.85 11.17 18.77
C THR A 163 0.51 10.78 18.19
N LYS A 164 1.54 10.83 19.02
CA LYS A 164 2.87 10.35 18.64
C LYS A 164 2.92 8.84 18.86
N VAL A 165 3.38 8.12 17.86
CA VAL A 165 3.55 6.66 17.89
C VAL A 165 4.97 6.33 17.43
N PRO A 166 5.60 5.27 17.96
CA PRO A 166 6.93 4.89 17.50
C PRO A 166 6.91 4.46 16.04
N VAL A 167 8.00 4.71 15.32
CA VAL A 167 8.20 4.17 13.97
C VAL A 167 8.32 2.63 14.03
N ILE A 168 7.90 1.97 12.95
CA ILE A 168 7.86 0.51 12.92
C ILE A 168 9.17 0.01 12.32
N THR A 169 10.02 -0.60 13.14
CA THR A 169 11.28 -1.20 12.68
C THR A 169 11.13 -2.71 12.59
N ILE A 170 11.30 -3.28 11.40
CA ILE A 170 11.35 -4.72 11.15
C ILE A 170 12.83 -5.14 11.11
N GLY A 171 13.22 -6.08 11.96
CA GLY A 171 14.60 -6.59 12.02
C GLY A 171 15.00 -7.45 10.82
N VAL A 172 16.29 -7.82 10.77
CA VAL A 172 16.87 -8.71 9.73
C VAL A 172 16.29 -10.14 9.76
N GLU A 173 15.79 -10.55 10.92
CA GLU A 173 15.25 -11.88 11.22
C GLU A 173 13.72 -11.87 11.36
N GLU A 174 13.10 -10.76 10.98
CA GLU A 174 11.68 -10.53 11.13
C GLU A 174 11.03 -10.15 9.79
N ILE A 175 9.73 -10.38 9.71
CA ILE A 175 8.82 -9.85 8.69
C ILE A 175 7.67 -9.13 9.40
N GLY A 176 7.10 -8.12 8.75
CA GLY A 176 5.87 -7.47 9.18
C GLY A 176 4.65 -8.03 8.45
N ILE A 177 3.79 -8.76 9.15
CA ILE A 177 2.48 -9.16 8.64
C ILE A 177 1.52 -7.98 8.78
N VAL A 178 0.89 -7.59 7.68
CA VAL A 178 0.05 -6.39 7.61
C VAL A 178 -1.43 -6.76 7.56
N GLU A 179 -2.24 -6.05 8.33
CA GLU A 179 -3.70 -6.10 8.27
C GLU A 179 -4.26 -4.68 8.11
N ALA A 180 -5.04 -4.44 7.06
CA ALA A 180 -5.69 -3.17 6.79
C ALA A 180 -7.04 -3.09 7.53
N LYS A 181 -7.26 -2.03 8.31
CA LYS A 181 -8.51 -1.80 9.06
C LYS A 181 -9.61 -1.19 8.20
N ASP A 182 -9.23 -0.58 7.09
CA ASP A 182 -10.09 0.07 6.10
C ASP A 182 -9.66 -0.33 4.69
N GLY A 183 -10.46 -0.01 3.69
CA GLY A 183 -10.23 -0.40 2.31
C GLY A 183 -11.50 -0.91 1.65
N LYS A 184 -11.37 -1.35 0.39
CA LYS A 184 -12.43 -2.09 -0.28
C LYS A 184 -12.70 -3.39 0.50
N THR A 185 -13.96 -3.73 0.73
CA THR A 185 -14.30 -5.02 1.35
C THR A 185 -13.78 -6.17 0.48
N LEU A 186 -13.23 -7.21 1.10
CA LEU A 186 -12.92 -8.46 0.41
C LEU A 186 -14.23 -9.02 -0.14
N GLU A 187 -14.35 -9.06 -1.47
CA GLU A 187 -15.55 -9.60 -2.11
C GLU A 187 -15.58 -11.11 -1.84
N ALA A 188 -16.51 -11.53 -0.98
CA ALA A 188 -16.85 -12.94 -0.82
C ALA A 188 -17.47 -13.42 -2.15
N GLY A 189 -16.67 -14.03 -3.01
CA GLY A 189 -17.13 -14.78 -4.17
C GLY A 189 -17.58 -13.97 -5.39
N GLN A 190 -16.97 -12.82 -5.69
CA GLN A 190 -17.15 -12.22 -7.03
C GLN A 190 -16.24 -12.93 -8.06
N PRO A 191 -16.79 -13.35 -9.22
CA PRO A 191 -16.08 -14.12 -10.23
C PRO A 191 -15.14 -13.21 -11.03
N SER A 192 -14.06 -12.76 -10.41
CA SER A 192 -12.88 -12.26 -11.13
C SER A 192 -12.08 -13.44 -11.67
N GLY A 193 -12.68 -14.17 -12.61
CA GLY A 193 -12.02 -15.13 -13.51
C GLY A 193 -11.33 -16.38 -12.94
N GLN A 194 -10.92 -16.44 -11.66
CA GLN A 194 -10.05 -17.54 -11.17
C GLN A 194 -10.20 -17.92 -9.68
N SER A 195 -11.10 -17.29 -8.90
CA SER A 195 -11.32 -17.66 -7.49
C SER A 195 -12.82 -17.79 -7.17
N SER A 196 -13.31 -19.03 -7.08
CA SER A 196 -14.69 -19.34 -6.63
C SER A 196 -14.80 -19.53 -5.11
N SER A 197 -13.69 -19.49 -4.38
CA SER A 197 -13.64 -19.31 -2.93
C SER A 197 -13.35 -17.84 -2.63
N GLY A 198 -14.11 -17.23 -1.71
CA GLY A 198 -13.91 -15.85 -1.30
C GLY A 198 -12.46 -15.61 -0.85
N GLN A 199 -11.79 -14.61 -1.43
CA GLN A 199 -10.43 -14.24 -1.04
C GLN A 199 -10.43 -13.78 0.41
N SER A 200 -9.55 -14.36 1.21
CA SER A 200 -9.37 -14.04 2.63
C SER A 200 -8.22 -13.07 2.86
N PHE A 201 -7.36 -12.87 1.87
CA PHE A 201 -6.24 -11.92 1.90
C PHE A 201 -6.38 -10.84 0.82
N GLY A 202 -6.17 -9.59 1.23
CA GLY A 202 -6.14 -8.42 0.36
C GLY A 202 -4.96 -8.46 -0.60
N ARG A 203 -5.23 -8.20 -1.88
CA ARG A 203 -4.24 -8.18 -2.96
C ARG A 203 -3.10 -7.21 -2.69
N VAL A 204 -1.94 -7.53 -3.23
CA VAL A 204 -0.80 -6.60 -3.26
C VAL A 204 -1.17 -5.37 -4.09
N VAL A 205 -0.92 -4.19 -3.54
CA VAL A 205 -1.08 -2.90 -4.22
C VAL A 205 0.17 -2.07 -4.03
N ASP A 206 0.57 -1.34 -5.07
CA ASP A 206 1.70 -0.42 -4.96
C ASP A 206 1.29 0.80 -4.13
N CYS A 207 1.86 0.90 -2.92
CA CYS A 207 1.53 1.95 -1.95
C CYS A 207 2.73 2.29 -1.05
N LYS A 208 3.95 2.17 -1.59
CA LYS A 208 5.20 2.43 -0.87
C LYS A 208 5.26 1.66 0.48
N ASP A 209 5.05 0.35 0.41
CA ASP A 209 5.04 -0.55 1.57
C ASP A 209 4.07 -0.09 2.68
N PHE A 210 2.83 0.21 2.29
CA PHE A 210 1.75 0.69 3.17
C PHE A 210 2.02 2.03 3.85
N GLN A 211 3.03 2.80 3.42
CA GLN A 211 3.28 4.15 3.92
C GLN A 211 2.42 5.20 3.22
N ASP A 212 1.94 4.92 2.01
CA ASP A 212 1.05 5.79 1.26
C ASP A 212 -0.39 5.25 1.23
N ILE A 213 -1.23 5.78 2.11
CA ILE A 213 -2.64 5.40 2.20
C ILE A 213 -3.46 5.91 1.01
N GLU A 214 -3.12 7.06 0.44
CA GLU A 214 -3.84 7.62 -0.70
C GLU A 214 -3.64 6.71 -1.92
N ALA A 215 -2.40 6.28 -2.17
CA ALA A 215 -2.07 5.28 -3.19
C ALA A 215 -2.77 3.94 -2.92
N PHE A 216 -2.79 3.47 -1.66
CA PHE A 216 -3.50 2.25 -1.27
C PHE A 216 -4.98 2.32 -1.68
N PHE A 217 -5.69 3.41 -1.40
CA PHE A 217 -7.09 3.55 -1.82
C PHE A 217 -7.25 3.77 -3.33
N ALA A 218 -6.35 4.53 -3.96
CA ALA A 218 -6.38 4.77 -5.41
C ALA A 218 -6.26 3.46 -6.20
N HIS A 219 -5.42 2.54 -5.71
CA HIS A 219 -5.23 1.20 -6.27
C HIS A 219 -6.22 0.17 -5.73
N GLN A 220 -7.34 0.59 -5.16
CA GLN A 220 -8.39 -0.28 -4.61
C GLN A 220 -7.87 -1.32 -3.59
N GLY A 221 -6.98 -0.89 -2.70
CA GLY A 221 -6.51 -1.69 -1.57
C GLY A 221 -7.67 -2.20 -0.72
N GLN A 222 -7.53 -3.43 -0.23
CA GLN A 222 -8.61 -4.18 0.40
C GLN A 222 -8.44 -4.23 1.92
N LYS A 223 -9.54 -4.18 2.65
CA LYS A 223 -9.57 -4.35 4.10
C LYS A 223 -9.24 -5.80 4.49
N GLY A 224 -8.62 -6.01 5.65
CA GLY A 224 -8.32 -7.33 6.21
C GLY A 224 -6.85 -7.71 6.11
N LYS A 225 -6.52 -8.98 6.31
CA LYS A 225 -5.15 -9.49 6.18
C LYS A 225 -4.61 -9.22 4.78
N GLN A 226 -3.38 -8.77 4.64
CA GLN A 226 -2.78 -8.47 3.34
C GLN A 226 -1.89 -9.61 2.86
N GLN A 227 -1.79 -9.78 1.55
CA GLN A 227 -0.85 -10.72 0.93
C GLN A 227 0.60 -10.25 1.11
N ALA A 228 0.86 -8.97 0.86
CA ALA A 228 2.19 -8.38 1.01
C ALA A 228 2.64 -8.32 2.48
N ILE A 229 3.96 -8.45 2.66
CA ILE A 229 4.64 -8.32 3.95
C ILE A 229 5.55 -7.10 3.92
N LEU A 230 5.92 -6.61 5.10
CA LEU A 230 7.04 -5.69 5.25
C LEU A 230 8.32 -6.49 5.48
N THR A 231 9.36 -6.18 4.73
CA THR A 231 10.69 -6.77 4.92
C THR A 231 11.50 -5.92 5.90
N THR A 232 12.76 -6.27 6.14
CA THR A 232 13.65 -5.51 7.01
C THR A 232 13.72 -4.03 6.64
N GLY A 233 13.51 -3.15 7.62
CA GLY A 233 13.49 -1.71 7.39
C GLY A 233 12.74 -0.94 8.47
N THR A 234 12.74 0.38 8.35
CA THR A 234 11.97 1.28 9.21
C THR A 234 10.86 1.94 8.42
N TYR A 235 9.62 1.73 8.86
CA TYR A 235 8.40 2.16 8.18
C TYR A 235 7.66 3.21 9.01
N ARG A 236 7.24 4.28 8.35
CA ARG A 236 6.35 5.30 8.93
C ARG A 236 4.92 5.05 8.50
N THR A 237 4.39 3.90 8.90
CA THR A 237 3.05 3.46 8.52
C THR A 237 2.01 3.95 9.52
N ASN A 238 0.89 4.49 9.03
CA ASN A 238 -0.20 4.94 9.89
C ASN A 238 -0.85 3.75 10.61
N THR A 239 -0.54 3.57 11.90
CA THR A 239 -1.01 2.43 12.72
C THR A 239 -2.52 2.43 13.00
N ALA A 240 -3.19 3.56 12.74
CA ALA A 240 -4.64 3.62 12.78
C ALA A 240 -5.29 3.03 11.53
N MET A 241 -4.58 2.98 10.40
CA MET A 241 -5.02 2.34 9.16
C MET A 241 -4.54 0.88 9.08
N PHE A 242 -3.28 0.63 9.38
CA PHE A 242 -2.67 -0.69 9.24
C PHE A 242 -2.20 -1.23 10.59
N SER A 243 -2.59 -2.45 10.92
CA SER A 243 -2.01 -3.21 12.02
C SER A 243 -0.81 -3.99 11.49
N ILE A 244 0.34 -3.86 12.12
CA ILE A 244 1.55 -4.58 11.72
C ILE A 244 1.98 -5.46 12.89
N ARG A 245 2.05 -6.77 12.63
CA ARG A 245 2.54 -7.77 13.57
C ARG A 245 3.87 -8.32 13.08
N LYS A 246 4.89 -8.26 13.92
CA LYS A 246 6.17 -8.89 13.60
C LYS A 246 6.07 -10.40 13.74
N ALA A 247 6.67 -11.12 12.80
CA ALA A 247 6.84 -12.56 12.84
C ALA A 247 8.29 -12.90 12.45
N ALA A 248 8.79 -14.06 12.86
CA ALA A 248 10.13 -14.50 12.47
C ALA A 248 10.17 -14.90 11.00
N VAL A 249 11.32 -14.71 10.34
CA VAL A 249 11.58 -15.29 9.02
C VAL A 249 11.53 -16.82 9.09
N THR A 250 11.11 -17.46 8.00
CA THR A 250 11.05 -18.92 7.93
C THR A 250 12.44 -19.47 7.65
N LYS A 251 13.04 -20.13 8.65
CA LYS A 251 14.34 -20.81 8.50
C LYS A 251 14.16 -22.31 8.36
N ILE A 252 14.72 -22.87 7.30
CA ILE A 252 14.81 -24.31 7.04
C ILE A 252 16.27 -24.74 7.22
N GLY A 253 16.53 -25.66 8.15
CA GLY A 253 17.86 -26.17 8.43
C GLY A 253 18.44 -27.04 7.30
N PRO A 254 19.75 -27.32 7.31
CA PRO A 254 20.43 -28.11 6.26
C PRO A 254 19.92 -29.56 6.14
N GLN A 255 19.43 -30.11 7.25
CA GLN A 255 18.91 -31.48 7.39
C GLN A 255 17.37 -31.51 7.43
N GLU A 256 16.73 -30.42 6.99
CA GLU A 256 15.28 -30.27 6.99
C GLU A 256 14.79 -29.84 5.59
N ILE A 257 13.50 -30.03 5.38
CA ILE A 257 12.73 -29.41 4.30
C ILE A 257 11.51 -28.71 4.90
N GLY A 258 11.02 -27.67 4.22
CA GLY A 258 9.73 -27.05 4.55
C GLY A 258 8.61 -27.57 3.66
N LEU A 259 7.59 -28.16 4.26
CA LEU A 259 6.32 -28.47 3.59
C LEU A 259 5.39 -27.27 3.72
N VAL A 260 4.80 -26.84 2.60
CA VAL A 260 3.99 -25.61 2.55
C VAL A 260 2.52 -25.94 2.37
N GLU A 261 1.67 -25.28 3.14
CA GLU A 261 0.22 -25.29 3.00
C GLU A 261 -0.30 -23.86 2.83
N ALA A 262 -0.97 -23.58 1.72
CA ALA A 262 -1.55 -22.28 1.42
C ALA A 262 -2.95 -22.18 2.04
N LYS A 263 -3.21 -21.11 2.81
CA LYS A 263 -4.52 -20.88 3.46
C LYS A 263 -5.52 -20.19 2.53
N ASP A 264 -5.05 -19.65 1.41
CA ASP A 264 -5.86 -18.97 0.41
C ASP A 264 -5.27 -19.23 -0.99
N GLY A 265 -6.07 -19.03 -2.03
CA GLY A 265 -5.73 -19.36 -3.42
C GLY A 265 -6.93 -19.94 -4.17
N SER A 266 -6.72 -20.27 -5.44
CA SER A 266 -7.74 -20.95 -6.25
C SER A 266 -8.05 -22.32 -5.65
N PRO A 267 -9.30 -22.81 -5.73
CA PRO A 267 -9.65 -24.13 -5.22
C PRO A 267 -8.83 -25.23 -5.92
N LEU A 268 -8.53 -26.30 -5.20
CA LEU A 268 -7.96 -27.52 -5.77
C LEU A 268 -8.91 -28.09 -6.82
N LYS A 269 -8.37 -28.58 -7.94
CA LYS A 269 -9.16 -29.31 -8.93
C LYS A 269 -9.64 -30.62 -8.30
N SER A 270 -10.89 -31.00 -8.58
CA SER A 270 -11.47 -32.25 -8.10
C SER A 270 -10.55 -33.44 -8.41
N GLY A 271 -10.31 -34.29 -7.43
CA GLY A 271 -9.45 -35.47 -7.53
C GLY A 271 -7.94 -35.20 -7.35
N ARG A 272 -7.51 -33.96 -7.09
CA ARG A 272 -6.12 -33.66 -6.68
C ARG A 272 -6.03 -33.39 -5.19
N ASN A 273 -4.94 -33.84 -4.57
CA ASN A 273 -4.65 -33.63 -3.15
C ASN A 273 -3.67 -32.48 -2.91
N PHE A 274 -2.89 -32.10 -3.92
CA PHE A 274 -1.90 -31.03 -3.82
C PHE A 274 -2.09 -29.92 -4.84
N GLY A 275 -1.72 -28.71 -4.41
CA GLY A 275 -1.62 -27.52 -5.24
C GLY A 275 -0.45 -27.62 -6.21
N ARG A 276 -0.68 -27.18 -7.45
CA ARG A 276 0.35 -27.22 -8.49
C ARG A 276 1.56 -26.35 -8.11
N ARG A 277 2.76 -26.73 -8.56
CA ARG A 277 3.92 -25.84 -8.52
C ARG A 277 3.63 -24.57 -9.33
N VAL A 278 3.89 -23.41 -8.73
CA VAL A 278 3.81 -22.09 -9.36
C VAL A 278 5.10 -21.35 -9.09
N ASN A 279 5.59 -20.59 -10.07
CA ASN A 279 6.85 -19.88 -9.91
C ASN A 279 6.64 -18.59 -9.10
N CYS A 280 6.74 -18.69 -7.78
CA CYS A 280 6.47 -17.60 -6.83
C CYS A 280 7.65 -17.36 -5.87
N GLN A 281 8.87 -17.70 -6.30
CA GLN A 281 10.11 -17.57 -5.52
C GLN A 281 10.00 -18.23 -4.14
N TYR A 282 9.60 -19.51 -4.11
CA TYR A 282 9.41 -20.26 -2.86
C TYR A 282 8.42 -19.56 -1.89
N PHE A 283 7.27 -19.14 -2.42
CA PHE A 283 6.18 -18.49 -1.67
C PHE A 283 6.52 -17.11 -1.07
N GLN A 284 7.68 -16.54 -1.42
CA GLN A 284 8.06 -15.19 -1.02
C GLN A 284 7.39 -14.11 -1.88
N ASN A 285 6.85 -14.48 -3.05
CA ASN A 285 6.04 -13.60 -3.88
C ASN A 285 4.57 -14.08 -3.93
N PRO A 286 3.73 -13.68 -2.95
CA PRO A 286 2.31 -13.99 -2.94
C PRO A 286 1.57 -13.53 -4.20
N GLN A 287 1.90 -12.36 -4.73
CA GLN A 287 1.24 -11.83 -5.93
C GLN A 287 1.41 -12.80 -7.11
N ALA A 288 2.65 -13.26 -7.37
CA ALA A 288 2.92 -14.25 -8.40
C ALA A 288 2.21 -15.58 -8.14
N PHE A 289 2.07 -16.00 -6.87
CA PHE A 289 1.32 -17.20 -6.51
C PHE A 289 -0.16 -17.09 -6.93
N PHE A 290 -0.83 -15.98 -6.62
CA PHE A 290 -2.23 -15.78 -6.98
C PHE A 290 -2.42 -15.55 -8.49
N GLU A 291 -1.60 -14.71 -9.13
CA GLU A 291 -1.68 -14.41 -10.57
C GLU A 291 -1.47 -15.65 -11.44
N GLN A 292 -0.60 -16.56 -10.99
CA GLN A 292 -0.38 -17.83 -11.67
C GLN A 292 -1.41 -18.89 -11.26
N GLY A 293 -2.46 -18.57 -10.50
CA GLY A 293 -3.52 -19.50 -10.09
C GLY A 293 -3.01 -20.62 -9.18
N GLY A 294 -2.21 -20.27 -8.18
CA GLY A 294 -1.79 -21.12 -7.07
C GLY A 294 -3.00 -21.60 -6.26
N ASN A 295 -2.91 -22.82 -5.72
CA ASN A 295 -4.05 -23.47 -5.10
C ASN A 295 -4.02 -23.37 -3.58
N THR A 296 -5.18 -23.24 -2.94
CA THR A 296 -5.30 -23.44 -1.48
C THR A 296 -5.02 -24.89 -1.09
N GLY A 297 -4.55 -25.13 0.14
CA GLY A 297 -4.19 -26.45 0.68
C GLY A 297 -2.70 -26.80 0.56
N LYS A 298 -2.37 -28.10 0.67
CA LYS A 298 -0.99 -28.61 0.62
C LYS A 298 -0.34 -28.33 -0.73
N GLN A 299 0.91 -27.90 -0.75
CA GLN A 299 1.65 -27.61 -1.97
C GLN A 299 2.60 -28.76 -2.32
N ILE A 300 2.80 -29.01 -3.62
CA ILE A 300 3.76 -30.03 -4.09
C ILE A 300 5.20 -29.58 -3.82
N GLU A 301 5.48 -28.30 -4.03
CA GLU A 301 6.81 -27.73 -3.89
C GLU A 301 7.23 -27.63 -2.43
N ILE A 302 8.45 -28.08 -2.14
CA ILE A 302 9.09 -27.98 -0.83
C ILE A 302 9.99 -26.76 -0.76
N LEU A 303 10.26 -26.30 0.45
CA LEU A 303 11.31 -25.32 0.72
C LEU A 303 12.63 -26.06 1.01
N PRO A 304 13.68 -25.86 0.19
CA PRO A 304 15.01 -26.35 0.52
C PRO A 304 15.61 -25.59 1.72
N PRO A 305 16.76 -26.03 2.26
CA PRO A 305 17.47 -25.29 3.30
C PRO A 305 17.72 -23.82 2.91
N GLY A 306 17.40 -22.90 3.81
CA GLY A 306 17.44 -21.48 3.52
C GLY A 306 16.65 -20.62 4.50
N THR A 307 16.70 -19.31 4.30
CA THR A 307 15.90 -18.33 5.05
C THR A 307 14.95 -17.64 4.08
N TYR A 308 13.66 -17.68 4.39
CA TYR A 308 12.59 -17.22 3.51
C TYR A 308 11.72 -16.17 4.20
N GLN A 309 11.41 -15.09 3.49
CA GLN A 309 10.48 -14.05 3.92
C GLN A 309 9.07 -14.40 3.44
N ILE A 310 8.43 -15.35 4.11
CA ILE A 310 7.11 -15.88 3.74
C ILE A 310 6.03 -15.28 4.64
N ASN A 311 4.92 -14.83 4.05
CA ASN A 311 3.74 -14.46 4.83
C ASN A 311 3.18 -15.68 5.57
N THR A 312 3.53 -15.84 6.85
CA THR A 312 3.17 -17.02 7.66
C THR A 312 1.67 -17.14 7.95
N ASP A 313 0.90 -16.07 7.74
CA ASP A 313 -0.55 -16.13 7.85
C ASP A 313 -1.18 -16.70 6.57
N LEU A 314 -0.56 -16.47 5.42
CA LEU A 314 -1.01 -16.96 4.13
C LEU A 314 -0.48 -18.37 3.82
N PHE A 315 0.78 -18.64 4.15
CA PHE A 315 1.45 -19.92 3.93
C PHE A 315 1.94 -20.50 5.25
N GLU A 316 1.42 -21.64 5.63
CA GLU A 316 1.90 -22.41 6.76
C GLU A 316 3.07 -23.28 6.33
N VAL A 317 4.18 -23.19 7.05
CA VAL A 317 5.39 -23.97 6.77
C VAL A 317 5.65 -24.94 7.90
N ARG A 318 5.58 -26.23 7.59
CA ARG A 318 5.94 -27.32 8.50
C ARG A 318 7.33 -27.84 8.14
N LYS A 319 8.26 -27.76 9.09
CA LYS A 319 9.60 -28.34 8.94
C LYS A 319 9.57 -29.83 9.24
N VAL A 320 10.19 -30.63 8.38
CA VAL A 320 10.37 -32.07 8.57
C VAL A 320 11.80 -32.45 8.22
N PRO A 321 12.40 -33.49 8.85
CA PRO A 321 13.73 -33.92 8.50
C PRO A 321 13.79 -34.46 7.06
N ILE A 322 14.98 -34.40 6.45
CA ILE A 322 15.21 -35.09 5.18
C ILE A 322 15.07 -36.62 5.35
N THR A 323 14.78 -37.30 4.25
CA THR A 323 14.71 -38.77 4.25
C THR A 323 16.11 -39.35 4.09
N HIS A 324 16.64 -39.97 5.14
CA HIS A 324 17.90 -40.70 5.10
C HIS A 324 17.66 -42.19 4.86
N ILE A 325 18.26 -42.78 3.82
CA ILE A 325 18.26 -44.22 3.56
C ILE A 325 19.64 -44.78 3.91
N GLY A 326 19.70 -45.69 4.89
CA GLY A 326 20.95 -46.27 5.35
C GLY A 326 21.66 -47.13 4.30
N THR A 327 22.96 -47.34 4.46
CA THR A 327 23.82 -48.09 3.51
C THR A 327 23.42 -49.55 3.30
N GLU A 328 22.68 -50.14 4.24
CA GLU A 328 22.18 -51.52 4.17
C GLU A 328 20.66 -51.58 3.95
N GLN A 329 20.07 -50.49 3.48
CA GLN A 329 18.64 -50.35 3.29
C GLN A 329 18.31 -49.83 1.89
N ILE A 330 17.08 -50.12 1.44
CA ILE A 330 16.44 -49.45 0.31
C ILE A 330 15.15 -48.79 0.78
N GLY A 331 14.78 -47.67 0.16
CA GLY A 331 13.49 -47.02 0.39
C GLY A 331 12.45 -47.48 -0.62
N LEU A 332 11.40 -48.15 -0.14
CA LEU A 332 10.19 -48.43 -0.93
C LEU A 332 9.28 -47.21 -0.88
N VAL A 333 8.81 -46.74 -2.05
CA VAL A 333 8.05 -45.50 -2.17
C VAL A 333 6.57 -45.79 -2.40
N GLU A 334 5.70 -45.07 -1.70
CA GLU A 334 4.26 -45.04 -1.93
C GLU A 334 3.80 -43.59 -2.17
N ALA A 335 3.11 -43.33 -3.27
CA ALA A 335 2.62 -42.00 -3.65
C ALA A 335 1.15 -41.80 -3.27
N TYR A 336 0.81 -40.66 -2.65
CA TYR A 336 -0.57 -40.34 -2.23
C TYR A 336 -1.37 -39.53 -3.25
N ASP A 337 -0.72 -39.01 -4.28
CA ASP A 337 -1.35 -38.29 -5.38
C ASP A 337 -0.76 -38.75 -6.71
N GLY A 338 -1.48 -38.50 -7.80
CA GLY A 338 -1.16 -38.99 -9.14
C GLY A 338 -2.35 -39.66 -9.82
N ALA A 339 -2.12 -40.11 -11.05
CA ALA A 339 -3.11 -40.87 -11.80
C ALA A 339 -3.47 -42.17 -11.07
N SER A 340 -4.70 -42.65 -11.23
CA SER A 340 -5.07 -43.98 -10.71
C SER A 340 -4.25 -45.08 -11.37
N LEU A 341 -3.96 -46.13 -10.61
CA LEU A 341 -3.47 -47.39 -11.15
C LEU A 341 -4.48 -47.95 -12.16
N THR A 342 -3.97 -48.54 -13.25
CA THR A 342 -4.81 -49.26 -14.21
C THR A 342 -5.35 -50.53 -13.52
N PRO A 343 -6.62 -50.95 -13.76
CA PRO A 343 -7.12 -52.20 -13.20
C PRO A 343 -6.19 -53.38 -13.50
N GLY A 344 -5.80 -54.14 -12.48
CA GLY A 344 -4.84 -55.24 -12.59
C GLY A 344 -3.36 -54.85 -12.40
N GLN A 345 -3.05 -53.56 -12.21
CA GLN A 345 -1.69 -53.07 -11.93
C GLN A 345 -1.54 -52.81 -10.42
N SER A 346 -0.54 -53.42 -9.76
CA SER A 346 -0.32 -53.19 -8.32
C SER A 346 0.75 -52.15 -7.99
N PHE A 347 1.58 -51.78 -8.96
CA PHE A 347 2.63 -50.77 -8.79
C PHE A 347 2.53 -49.68 -9.85
N GLY A 348 2.74 -48.43 -9.45
CA GLY A 348 2.76 -47.28 -10.33
C GLY A 348 3.88 -47.34 -11.36
N LYS A 349 3.64 -46.71 -12.52
CA LYS A 349 4.63 -46.58 -13.59
C LYS A 349 5.90 -45.88 -13.08
N ILE A 350 7.05 -46.35 -13.56
CA ILE A 350 8.33 -45.68 -13.32
C ILE A 350 8.32 -44.33 -14.01
N VAL A 351 8.58 -43.28 -13.25
CA VAL A 351 8.70 -41.91 -13.72
C VAL A 351 10.00 -41.34 -13.19
N ASP A 352 10.84 -40.86 -14.11
CA ASP A 352 12.04 -40.12 -13.74
C ASP A 352 11.67 -38.74 -13.19
N CYS A 353 11.91 -38.54 -11.90
CA CYS A 353 11.55 -37.35 -11.12
C CYS A 353 12.56 -37.05 -10.02
N ASP A 354 13.86 -37.27 -10.31
CA ASP A 354 14.96 -37.04 -9.37
C ASP A 354 14.75 -37.79 -8.05
N ASN A 355 14.55 -39.10 -8.11
CA ASN A 355 14.33 -39.96 -6.95
C ASN A 355 13.21 -39.43 -6.03
N PHE A 356 12.07 -39.03 -6.63
CA PHE A 356 10.90 -38.50 -5.93
C PHE A 356 11.14 -37.16 -5.19
N GLN A 357 12.28 -36.51 -5.39
CA GLN A 357 12.54 -35.17 -4.86
C GLN A 357 11.77 -34.11 -5.64
N ASP A 358 11.54 -34.32 -6.95
CA ASP A 358 10.66 -33.45 -7.75
C ASP A 358 9.26 -34.05 -7.90
N GLY A 359 8.43 -33.83 -6.88
CA GLY A 359 7.02 -34.21 -6.89
C GLY A 359 6.20 -33.54 -8.01
N ALA A 360 6.60 -32.36 -8.49
CA ALA A 360 5.88 -31.66 -9.55
C ALA A 360 6.14 -32.36 -10.90
N GLU A 361 7.39 -32.73 -11.15
CA GLU A 361 7.80 -33.51 -12.31
C GLU A 361 7.14 -34.90 -12.31
N PHE A 362 7.06 -35.56 -11.13
CA PHE A 362 6.35 -36.84 -10.96
C PHE A 362 4.90 -36.74 -11.44
N LEU A 363 4.14 -35.76 -10.95
CA LEU A 363 2.73 -35.57 -11.33
C LEU A 363 2.58 -35.12 -12.80
N ARG A 364 3.49 -34.27 -13.29
CA ARG A 364 3.49 -33.78 -14.69
C ARG A 364 3.71 -34.90 -15.71
N LYS A 365 4.60 -35.85 -15.40
CA LYS A 365 4.90 -37.02 -16.24
C LYS A 365 3.89 -38.16 -16.12
N GLY A 366 2.80 -37.96 -15.37
CA GLY A 366 1.74 -38.96 -15.22
C GLY A 366 2.05 -40.04 -14.19
N GLY A 367 2.84 -39.72 -13.16
CA GLY A 367 3.05 -40.58 -12.00
C GLY A 367 1.72 -41.04 -11.40
N GLN A 368 1.69 -42.30 -10.94
CA GLN A 368 0.49 -42.95 -10.43
C GLN A 368 0.51 -43.05 -8.91
N ARG A 369 -0.63 -42.85 -8.26
CA ARG A 369 -0.77 -43.07 -6.81
C ARG A 369 -0.66 -44.55 -6.44
N GLY A 370 -0.24 -44.84 -5.21
CA GLY A 370 0.00 -46.19 -4.68
C GLY A 370 1.48 -46.57 -4.63
N LYS A 371 1.77 -47.85 -4.46
CA LYS A 371 3.15 -48.39 -4.41
C LYS A 371 3.89 -48.11 -5.71
N GLN A 372 5.14 -47.70 -5.63
CA GLN A 372 5.97 -47.42 -6.81
C GLN A 372 6.92 -48.58 -7.11
N GLN A 373 7.25 -48.79 -8.38
CA GLN A 373 8.28 -49.77 -8.78
C GLN A 373 9.70 -49.26 -8.51
N ALA A 374 9.92 -47.95 -8.64
CA ALA A 374 11.22 -47.35 -8.37
C ALA A 374 11.51 -47.34 -6.86
N ILE A 375 12.75 -47.67 -6.51
CA ILE A 375 13.25 -47.68 -5.13
C ILE A 375 14.23 -46.51 -4.92
N LEU A 376 14.42 -46.13 -3.67
CA LEU A 376 15.48 -45.19 -3.28
C LEU A 376 16.72 -45.98 -2.84
N PRO A 377 17.88 -45.77 -3.47
CA PRO A 377 19.15 -46.32 -2.98
C PRO A 377 19.59 -45.60 -1.69
N PRO A 378 20.64 -46.10 -1.00
CA PRO A 378 21.23 -45.39 0.13
C PRO A 378 21.59 -43.94 -0.19
N GLY A 379 21.25 -43.01 0.69
CA GLY A 379 21.46 -41.58 0.48
C GLY A 379 20.48 -40.68 1.23
N ASP A 380 20.66 -39.37 1.07
CA ASP A 380 19.86 -38.33 1.69
C ASP A 380 18.95 -37.66 0.63
N TYR A 381 17.65 -37.66 0.88
CA TYR A 381 16.66 -37.17 -0.09
C TYR A 381 15.74 -36.10 0.51
N ARG A 382 15.50 -35.05 -0.27
CA ARG A 382 14.54 -33.97 0.06
C ARG A 382 13.18 -34.29 -0.53
N ILE A 383 12.45 -35.19 0.12
CA ILE A 383 11.18 -35.72 -0.38
C ILE A 383 10.01 -35.03 0.32
N ASN A 384 9.02 -34.58 -0.43
CA ASN A 384 7.75 -34.13 0.14
C ASN A 384 7.04 -35.33 0.81
N THR A 385 7.19 -35.46 2.14
CA THR A 385 6.68 -36.60 2.91
C THR A 385 5.15 -36.64 3.03
N GLN A 386 4.45 -35.59 2.58
CA GLN A 386 2.99 -35.65 2.42
C GLN A 386 2.61 -36.29 1.08
N LEU A 387 3.42 -36.12 0.03
CA LEU A 387 3.18 -36.68 -1.29
C LEU A 387 3.66 -38.14 -1.37
N PHE A 388 4.79 -38.45 -0.75
CA PHE A 388 5.40 -39.78 -0.76
C PHE A 388 5.69 -40.29 0.66
N THR A 389 5.26 -41.52 0.96
CA THR A 389 5.73 -42.26 2.15
C THR A 389 6.85 -43.18 1.75
N ILE A 390 7.93 -43.18 2.55
CA ILE A 390 9.11 -44.01 2.33
C ILE A 390 9.18 -45.07 3.42
N ARG A 391 9.14 -46.34 3.02
CA ARG A 391 9.35 -47.49 3.91
C ARG A 391 10.75 -48.05 3.68
N GLN A 392 11.60 -47.98 4.70
CA GLN A 392 12.95 -48.53 4.64
C GLN A 392 12.93 -50.03 4.93
N VAL A 393 13.57 -50.82 4.09
CA VAL A 393 13.73 -52.27 4.27
C VAL A 393 15.20 -52.65 4.08
N PRO A 394 15.71 -53.66 4.82
CA PRO A 394 17.08 -54.11 4.65
C PRO A 394 17.31 -54.67 3.26
N ILE A 395 18.51 -54.46 2.72
CA ILE A 395 18.95 -55.11 1.49
C ILE A 395 19.18 -56.60 1.78
N THR A 396 18.62 -57.47 0.96
CA THR A 396 18.92 -58.90 0.99
C THR A 396 20.34 -59.11 0.44
N LYS A 397 21.26 -59.51 1.32
CA LYS A 397 22.60 -59.98 0.92
C LYS A 397 22.54 -61.49 0.75
N ILE A 398 23.05 -61.98 -0.38
CA ILE A 398 23.19 -63.40 -0.67
C ILE A 398 24.69 -63.69 -0.61
N ALA A 399 25.12 -64.53 0.32
CA ALA A 399 26.53 -64.90 0.45
C ALA A 399 26.98 -65.74 -0.76
N PRO A 400 28.30 -65.83 -1.05
CA PRO A 400 28.80 -66.60 -2.19
C PRO A 400 28.39 -68.09 -2.20
N ASP A 401 28.05 -68.65 -1.04
CA ASP A 401 27.60 -70.02 -0.82
C ASP A 401 26.07 -70.18 -0.70
N GLU A 402 25.32 -69.09 -0.84
CA GLU A 402 23.85 -69.09 -0.77
C GLU A 402 23.20 -69.01 -2.16
N LEU A 403 22.05 -69.68 -2.31
CA LEU A 403 21.20 -69.58 -3.49
C LEU A 403 20.00 -68.69 -3.18
N GLY A 404 19.84 -67.59 -3.92
CA GLY A 404 18.66 -66.74 -3.84
C GLY A 404 17.54 -67.23 -4.76
N LEU A 405 16.41 -67.64 -4.18
CA LEU A 405 15.18 -67.90 -4.92
C LEU A 405 14.32 -66.64 -4.95
N VAL A 406 13.94 -66.18 -6.15
CA VAL A 406 13.03 -65.04 -6.33
C VAL A 406 11.77 -65.54 -7.01
N GLU A 407 10.63 -65.33 -6.36
CA GLU A 407 9.31 -65.56 -6.95
C GLU A 407 8.69 -64.22 -7.32
N ALA A 408 8.37 -64.04 -8.60
CA ALA A 408 7.63 -62.88 -9.06
C ALA A 408 6.14 -63.12 -8.85
N THR A 409 5.54 -62.43 -7.88
CA THR A 409 4.09 -62.48 -7.66
C THR A 409 3.30 -61.79 -8.77
N GLU A 410 3.96 -60.94 -9.55
CA GLU A 410 3.36 -60.17 -10.66
C GLU A 410 4.35 -59.99 -11.81
N GLY A 411 3.83 -60.04 -13.04
CA GLY A 411 4.61 -59.90 -14.27
C GLY A 411 3.85 -60.39 -15.49
N ASN A 412 4.45 -60.28 -16.67
CA ASN A 412 3.89 -60.94 -17.85
C ASN A 412 3.97 -62.46 -17.65
N PRO A 413 2.95 -63.23 -18.05
CA PRO A 413 3.00 -64.68 -17.95
C PRO A 413 4.19 -65.22 -18.76
N LEU A 414 4.81 -66.28 -18.23
CA LEU A 414 5.85 -67.01 -18.94
C LEU A 414 5.30 -67.49 -20.29
N LYS A 415 6.08 -67.30 -21.36
CA LYS A 415 5.74 -67.87 -22.66
C LYS A 415 5.84 -69.40 -22.53
N GLN A 416 4.82 -70.11 -22.99
CA GLN A 416 4.78 -71.57 -22.91
C GLN A 416 6.04 -72.20 -23.52
N GLY A 417 6.76 -73.00 -22.73
CA GLY A 417 7.95 -73.74 -23.18
C GLY A 417 9.31 -73.05 -22.97
N GLN A 418 9.38 -72.01 -22.12
CA GLN A 418 10.63 -71.38 -21.68
C GLN A 418 10.89 -71.58 -20.19
#